data_AF-A0A2V7U0K7-F1
#
_entry.id   AF-A0A2V7U0K7-F1
#
_cell.length_a   1.000
_cell.length_b   1.000
_cell.length_c   1.000
_cell.angle_alpha   90.00
_cell.angle_beta   90.00
_cell.angle_gamma   90.00
#
_symmetry.space_group_name_H-M   'P 1'
#
loop_
_entity.id
_entity.type
_entity.pdbx_description
1 polymer ?
#
loop_
_entity_poly.entity_id
_entity_poly.type
_entity_poly.pdbx_seq_one_letter_code
_entity_poly.pdbx_strand_id
1 'polypeptide(L)'
;MSEERRRSPRFSVEVPVRLTAGGNAFPAYLKDLCRDAVLVETHQALPVDSQVAVAMALPGTGGPLEVGGRVIRVAPGDGDAHRVAILFTNHE
;
A
#
# COMPACT_ATOMS: atom_id res chain seq x y z
N MET A 1 -15.62 16.39 -18.89
CA MET A 1 -16.31 15.27 -18.23
C MET A 1 -15.28 14.17 -18.04
N SER A 2 -14.59 14.15 -16.90
CA SER A 2 -13.54 13.14 -16.67
C SER A 2 -14.22 11.88 -16.15
N GLU A 3 -14.32 10.85 -17.00
CA GLU A 3 -14.87 9.55 -16.63
C GLU A 3 -14.11 8.95 -15.44
N GLU A 4 -14.86 8.25 -14.59
CA GLU A 4 -14.37 7.55 -13.42
C GLU A 4 -13.29 6.52 -13.80
N ARG A 5 -12.01 6.89 -13.64
CA ARG A 5 -10.82 6.06 -13.97
C ARG A 5 -10.60 4.88 -13.01
N ARG A 6 -11.47 4.68 -12.01
CA ARG A 6 -11.28 3.68 -10.95
C ARG A 6 -12.05 2.41 -11.30
N ARG A 7 -11.32 1.31 -11.46
CA ARG A 7 -11.89 -0.01 -11.80
C ARG A 7 -12.55 -0.72 -10.61
N SER A 8 -12.26 -0.29 -9.39
CA SER A 8 -12.67 -0.96 -8.14
C SER A 8 -12.95 0.08 -7.05
N PRO A 9 -14.00 -0.09 -6.22
CA PRO A 9 -14.24 0.77 -5.06
C PRO A 9 -13.09 0.63 -4.05
N ARG A 10 -12.73 1.76 -3.42
CA ARG A 10 -11.70 1.83 -2.36
C ARG A 10 -12.38 2.05 -1.02
N PHE A 11 -11.93 1.31 -0.01
CA PHE A 11 -12.38 1.44 1.36
C PHE A 11 -11.31 2.19 2.15
N SER A 12 -11.70 3.27 2.82
CA SER A 12 -10.82 3.96 3.76
C SER A 12 -10.58 3.07 4.96
N VAL A 13 -9.33 2.79 5.26
CA VAL A 13 -8.90 1.94 6.38
C VAL A 13 -7.64 2.54 6.96
N GLU A 14 -7.66 2.85 8.25
CA GLU A 14 -6.49 3.33 8.99
C GLU A 14 -5.99 2.23 9.92
N VAL A 15 -5.01 1.45 9.45
CA VAL A 15 -4.35 0.42 10.25
C VAL A 15 -2.84 0.47 10.06
N PRO A 16 -2.05 0.17 11.11
CA PRO A 16 -0.62 0.03 10.97
C PRO A 16 -0.30 -1.18 10.08
N VAL A 17 0.67 -1.01 9.20
CA VAL A 17 1.18 -2.06 8.32
C VAL A 17 2.70 -2.09 8.39
N ARG A 18 3.28 -3.21 7.96
CA ARG A 18 4.72 -3.34 7.77
C ARG A 18 4.99 -3.48 6.28
N LEU A 19 5.87 -2.63 5.76
CA LEU A 19 6.38 -2.73 4.41
C LEU A 19 7.75 -3.38 4.43
N THR A 20 8.02 -4.25 3.46
CA THR A 20 9.35 -4.81 3.20
C THR A 20 9.78 -4.41 1.80
N ALA A 21 10.92 -3.73 1.68
CA ALA A 21 11.50 -3.31 0.41
C ALA A 21 13.04 -3.43 0.47
N GLY A 22 13.66 -3.99 -0.57
CA GLY A 22 15.11 -4.15 -0.63
C GLY A 22 15.70 -4.92 0.56
N GLY A 23 14.97 -5.88 1.13
CA GLY A 23 15.37 -6.66 2.30
C GLY A 23 15.15 -5.99 3.66
N ASN A 24 14.73 -4.72 3.69
CA ASN A 24 14.47 -3.99 4.94
C ASN A 24 12.98 -3.88 5.21
N ALA A 25 12.58 -4.10 6.46
CA ALA A 25 11.21 -3.94 6.92
C ALA A 25 11.03 -2.68 7.77
N PHE A 26 9.99 -1.89 7.50
CA PHE A 26 9.74 -0.61 8.16
C PHE A 26 8.23 -0.36 8.33
N PRO A 27 7.84 0.47 9.32
CA PRO A 27 6.44 0.77 9.58
C PRO A 27 5.84 1.70 8.51
N ALA A 28 4.55 1.52 8.27
CA ALA A 28 3.72 2.42 7.48
C ALA A 28 2.27 2.37 7.98
N TYR A 29 1.41 3.22 7.44
CA TYR A 29 -0.02 3.22 7.71
C TYR A 29 -0.81 2.99 6.44
N LEU A 30 -1.73 2.03 6.46
CA LEU A 30 -2.74 1.92 5.41
C LEU A 30 -3.68 3.14 5.50
N LYS A 31 -4.07 3.68 4.35
CA LYS A 31 -5.04 4.78 4.24
C LYS A 31 -6.28 4.35 3.46
N ASP A 32 -6.07 3.57 2.39
CA ASP A 32 -7.15 2.92 1.67
C ASP A 32 -6.71 1.59 1.07
N LEU A 33 -7.69 0.73 0.82
CA LEU A 33 -7.52 -0.59 0.21
C LEU A 33 -8.64 -0.81 -0.82
N CYS A 34 -8.31 -1.39 -1.96
CA CYS A 34 -9.27 -2.05 -2.83
C CYS A 34 -8.79 -3.46 -3.18
N ARG A 35 -9.55 -4.15 -4.04
CA ARG A 35 -9.20 -5.48 -4.54
C ARG A 35 -7.78 -5.58 -5.10
N ASP A 36 -7.34 -4.54 -5.80
CA ASP A 36 -6.14 -4.61 -6.64
C ASP A 36 -4.94 -3.84 -6.06
N ALA A 37 -5.17 -2.97 -5.08
CA ALA A 37 -4.15 -2.03 -4.63
C ALA A 37 -4.40 -1.50 -3.23
N VAL A 38 -3.33 -1.02 -2.61
CA VAL A 38 -3.36 -0.25 -1.36
C VAL A 38 -2.80 1.14 -1.57
N LEU A 39 -3.26 2.08 -0.75
CA LEU A 39 -2.58 3.33 -0.49
C LEU A 39 -2.02 3.28 0.92
N VAL A 40 -0.70 3.47 1.03
CA VAL A 40 -0.01 3.55 2.32
C VAL A 40 0.67 4.90 2.49
N GLU A 41 0.88 5.29 3.73
CA GLU A 41 1.68 6.45 4.12
C GLU A 41 2.92 5.99 4.89
N THR A 42 4.09 6.46 4.48
CA THR A 42 5.39 6.08 5.06
C THR A 42 6.40 7.21 4.93
N HIS A 43 7.38 7.28 5.83
CA HIS A 43 8.49 8.23 5.76
C HIS A 43 9.67 7.68 4.93
N GLN A 44 9.55 6.46 4.41
CA GLN A 44 10.56 5.88 3.54
C GLN A 44 10.35 6.29 2.09
N ALA A 45 11.41 6.75 1.44
CA ALA A 45 11.39 7.03 0.01
C ALA A 45 11.36 5.70 -0.78
N LEU A 46 10.26 5.45 -1.48
CA LEU A 46 10.09 4.28 -2.32
C LEU A 46 9.98 4.69 -3.79
N PRO A 47 10.96 4.35 -4.64
CA PRO A 47 10.87 4.64 -6.08
C PRO A 47 9.66 3.94 -6.71
N VAL A 48 9.09 4.56 -7.75
CA VAL A 48 8.13 3.88 -8.64
C VAL A 48 8.79 2.63 -9.23
N ASP A 49 7.97 1.60 -9.46
CA ASP A 49 8.33 0.25 -9.91
C ASP A 49 9.08 -0.63 -8.88
N SER A 50 9.37 -0.11 -7.68
CA SER A 50 9.95 -0.92 -6.60
C SER A 50 9.02 -2.07 -6.20
N GLN A 51 9.61 -3.26 -6.05
CA GLN A 51 8.95 -4.42 -5.46
C GLN A 51 8.88 -4.26 -3.95
N VAL A 52 7.69 -4.52 -3.40
CA VAL A 52 7.40 -4.38 -1.98
C VAL A 52 6.51 -5.53 -1.51
N ALA A 53 6.68 -5.97 -0.27
CA ALA A 53 5.69 -6.79 0.43
C ALA A 53 4.96 -5.93 1.46
N VAL A 54 3.65 -6.11 1.58
CA VAL A 54 2.80 -5.42 2.55
C VAL A 54 2.24 -6.46 3.50
N ALA A 55 2.64 -6.40 4.77
CA ALA A 55 2.08 -7.20 5.85
C ALA A 55 1.09 -6.37 6.66
N MET A 56 -0.15 -6.86 6.76
CA MET A 56 -1.26 -6.16 7.43
C MET A 56 -2.14 -7.13 8.22
N ALA A 57 -2.54 -6.72 9.42
CA ALA A 57 -3.55 -7.43 10.20
C ALA A 57 -4.88 -6.69 10.05
N LEU A 58 -5.78 -7.22 9.22
CA LEU A 58 -7.09 -6.61 9.01
C LEU A 58 -8.10 -7.12 10.05
N PRO A 59 -9.08 -6.29 10.46
CA PRO A 59 -10.16 -6.76 11.31
C PRO A 59 -10.89 -7.94 10.67
N GLY A 60 -11.05 -9.04 11.42
CA GLY A 60 -11.75 -10.24 10.95
C GLY A 60 -10.90 -11.22 10.14
N THR A 61 -9.64 -10.89 9.79
CA THR A 61 -8.69 -11.87 9.24
C THR A 61 -7.92 -12.49 10.41
N GLY A 62 -7.98 -13.81 10.59
CA GLY A 62 -7.42 -14.54 11.75
C GLY A 62 -5.88 -14.52 11.89
N GLY A 63 -5.20 -13.58 11.24
CA GLY A 63 -3.75 -13.40 11.24
C GLY A 63 -3.32 -12.30 10.27
N PRO A 64 -2.02 -11.95 10.26
CA PRO A 64 -1.47 -11.02 9.29
C PRO A 64 -1.54 -11.62 7.88
N LEU A 65 -2.08 -10.85 6.95
CA LEU A 65 -1.99 -11.10 5.52
C LEU A 65 -0.71 -10.45 5.00
N GLU A 66 0.08 -11.21 4.25
CA GLU A 66 1.21 -10.67 3.48
C GLU A 66 0.89 -10.74 2.00
N VAL A 67 1.07 -9.63 1.30
CA VAL A 67 0.82 -9.53 -0.14
C VAL A 67 1.97 -8.81 -0.84
N GLY A 68 2.45 -9.40 -1.92
CA GLY A 68 3.43 -8.78 -2.80
C GLY A 68 2.80 -7.70 -3.68
N GLY A 69 3.58 -6.68 -4.02
CA GLY A 69 3.13 -5.62 -4.90
C GLY A 69 4.25 -4.78 -5.49
N ARG A 70 3.85 -3.88 -6.38
CA ARG A 70 4.72 -2.91 -7.03
C ARG A 70 4.25 -1.49 -6.76
N VAL A 71 5.18 -0.60 -6.44
CA VAL A 71 4.88 0.83 -6.34
C VAL A 71 4.52 1.37 -7.71
N ILE A 72 3.30 1.90 -7.87
CA ILE A 72 2.83 2.48 -9.14
C ILE A 72 2.70 3.99 -9.10
N ARG A 73 2.72 4.60 -7.91
CA ARG A 73 2.67 6.05 -7.74
C ARG A 73 3.16 6.45 -6.36
N VAL A 74 3.85 7.58 -6.29
CA VAL A 74 4.23 8.25 -5.06
C VAL A 74 3.70 9.68 -5.12
N ALA A 75 3.17 10.17 -4.02
CA ALA A 75 2.77 11.56 -3.83
C ALA A 75 3.23 12.06 -2.46
N PRO A 76 3.35 13.38 -2.26
CA PRO A 76 3.56 13.95 -0.93
C PRO A 76 2.45 13.52 0.05
N GLY A 77 2.84 13.19 1.27
CA GLY A 77 1.95 13.05 2.43
C GLY A 77 2.06 14.26 3.36
N ASP A 78 1.61 14.08 4.60
CA ASP A 78 1.73 15.13 5.63
C ASP A 78 3.17 15.17 6.17
N GLY A 79 3.74 16.38 6.32
CA GLY A 79 5.12 16.54 6.78
C GLY A 79 6.15 15.97 5.81
N ASP A 80 7.03 15.11 6.30
CA ASP A 80 8.05 14.37 5.54
C ASP A 80 7.55 13.02 5.00
N ALA A 81 6.27 12.69 5.20
CA ALA A 81 5.70 11.44 4.74
C ALA A 81 5.44 11.42 3.22
N HIS A 82 5.29 10.20 2.69
CA HIS A 82 4.94 9.90 1.32
C HIS A 82 3.70 9.03 1.27
N ARG A 83 2.77 9.36 0.38
CA ARG A 83 1.63 8.52 0.02
C ARG A 83 1.99 7.66 -1.18
N VAL A 84 2.06 6.35 -0.94
CA VAL A 84 2.54 5.36 -1.91
C VAL A 84 1.39 4.46 -2.31
N ALA A 85 1.06 4.43 -3.60
CA ALA A 85 0.10 3.50 -4.15
C ALA A 85 0.84 2.23 -4.60
N ILE A 86 0.45 1.09 -4.06
CA ILE A 86 1.02 -0.22 -4.34
C ILE A 86 -0.04 -1.06 -5.06
N LEU A 87 0.27 -1.50 -6.26
CA LEU A 87 -0.55 -2.47 -6.99
C LEU A 87 -0.16 -3.87 -6.55
N PHE A 88 -1.12 -4.70 -6.16
CA PHE A 88 -0.85 -6.08 -5.81
C PHE A 88 -0.36 -6.86 -7.04
N THR A 89 0.66 -7.66 -6.82
CA THR A 89 1.15 -8.63 -7.79
C THR A 89 0.76 -9.99 -7.24
N ASN A 90 -0.15 -10.70 -7.93
CA ASN A 90 -0.50 -12.07 -7.54
C ASN A 90 0.80 -12.89 -7.48
N HIS A 91 1.04 -13.54 -6.34
CA HIS A 91 1.85 -14.74 -6.31
C HIS A 91 0.88 -15.89 -6.52
N GLU A 92 1.06 -16.61 -7.63
CA GLU A 92 0.44 -17.93 -7.86
C GLU A 92 0.82 -18.92 -6.76
#